data_AF-A0A2W4L3I9-F1
#
_entry.id   AF-A0A2W4L3I9-F1
#
_cell.length_a   1.000
_cell.length_b   1.000
_cell.length_c   1.000
_cell.angle_alpha   90.00
_cell.angle_beta   90.00
_cell.angle_gamma   90.00
#
_symmetry.space_group_name_H-M   'P 1'
#
loop_
_entity.id
_entity.type
_entity.pdbx_description
1 polymer ?
#
loop_
_entity_poly.entity_id
_entity_poly.type
_entity_poly.pdbx_seq_one_letter_code
_entity_poly.pdbx_strand_id
1 'polypeptide(L)'
;IYALLQGIGALPAPCFNDVLKCQPPPGVVRCCGSYPKIMNILKPTAQFDVYKTIKPGHVNAKGLTPLGKVAIREMMKLGMIMDVDHMSERSMRETFGIAESVPGGYPLVMGHNGVRGRNSNERAAPADLVRRLVKLGGMMGAGTAHTNATDFVSNYLRTWREIQEGAKEAGLKDASGLLGLGTDANGFERLPHRGSSADPFGPDKKVTVPGDAWNHPPAQLTCTGSDKISVRSARIGCLDIQHTDNLGAIVGAACNGRTTCSYKAPTEAEYRRMGVQAATRTFCTQAMEIVYRCGPDVRPGADSRSFYASFFRESGITTKQKKPNGKEWDYIVEGGVSHYGLMPEFLHEVKQENATVYQNVMSSADAFVRMWKKVESVRGAVRP
;
A
#
# COMPACT_ATOMS: atom_id res chain seq x y z
N ILE A 1 -10.38 40.31 12.79
CA ILE A 1 -10.68 38.89 12.44
C ILE A 1 -9.60 38.25 11.54
N TYR A 2 -8.74 39.03 10.86
CA TYR A 2 -7.55 38.49 10.16
C TYR A 2 -6.25 38.48 11.01
N ALA A 3 -6.32 38.81 12.30
CA ALA A 3 -5.17 38.83 13.22
C ALA A 3 -5.27 37.80 14.38
N LEU A 4 -6.30 36.94 14.38
CA LEU A 4 -6.48 35.90 15.41
C LEU A 4 -6.03 34.50 14.97
N LEU A 5 -5.49 34.36 13.75
CA LEU A 5 -5.10 33.07 13.13
C LEU A 5 -3.59 32.91 12.89
N GLN A 6 -2.74 33.77 13.48
CA GLN A 6 -1.28 33.60 13.42
C GLN A 6 -0.65 33.12 14.74
N GLY A 7 -1.44 32.72 15.73
CA GLY A 7 -0.93 32.37 17.07
C GLY A 7 -0.74 30.87 17.38
N ILE A 8 -1.05 29.94 16.47
CA ILE A 8 -1.08 28.49 16.79
C ILE A 8 -0.06 27.68 15.96
N GLY A 9 0.97 28.35 15.45
CA GLY A 9 2.09 27.75 14.73
C GLY A 9 3.22 27.25 15.63
N ALA A 10 2.90 26.51 16.69
CA ALA A 10 3.89 25.80 17.50
C ALA A 10 3.36 24.41 17.86
N LEU A 11 3.42 23.49 16.90
CA LEU A 11 3.41 22.07 17.24
C LEU A 11 4.68 21.80 18.08
N PRO A 12 4.56 21.30 19.32
CA PRO A 12 5.74 21.02 20.14
C PRO A 12 6.52 19.86 19.53
N ALA A 13 7.86 19.98 19.55
CA ALA A 13 8.81 18.99 19.06
C ALA A 13 8.55 17.57 19.65
N PRO A 14 8.91 16.49 18.92
CA PRO A 14 8.70 15.12 19.40
C PRO A 14 9.51 14.86 20.67
N CYS A 15 8.85 14.32 21.70
CA CYS A 15 9.49 13.95 22.96
C CYS A 15 10.12 12.56 22.84
N PHE A 16 11.39 12.41 23.25
CA PHE A 16 12.09 11.12 23.28
C PHE A 16 11.91 10.44 24.63
N ASN A 17 11.68 9.12 24.60
CA ASN A 17 11.63 8.30 25.80
C ASN A 17 13.05 7.98 26.27
N ASP A 18 13.43 8.70 27.31
CA ASP A 18 14.40 8.37 28.35
C ASP A 18 15.84 8.09 27.90
N VAL A 19 16.73 9.04 28.21
CA VAL A 19 18.11 8.67 28.50
C VAL A 19 18.58 9.44 29.74
N LEU A 20 18.01 9.05 30.89
CA LEU A 20 18.58 9.21 32.23
C LEU A 20 18.71 10.65 32.76
N LYS A 21 17.61 11.07 33.42
CA LYS A 21 17.45 12.17 34.37
C LYS A 21 17.53 13.57 33.77
N CYS A 22 16.43 13.94 33.11
CA CYS A 22 16.13 15.26 32.57
C CYS A 22 16.40 16.42 33.56
N GLN A 23 17.60 17.02 33.48
CA GLN A 23 17.99 18.36 33.95
C GLN A 23 19.27 18.75 33.18
N PRO A 24 19.61 20.03 32.86
CA PRO A 24 18.96 21.35 32.94
C PRO A 24 19.12 22.13 31.58
N PRO A 25 19.12 23.49 31.39
CA PRO A 25 18.81 24.66 32.23
C PRO A 25 17.68 25.56 31.61
N PRO A 26 17.34 26.75 32.17
CA PRO A 26 16.00 27.33 32.04
C PRO A 26 15.80 28.03 30.69
N GLY A 27 14.83 27.54 29.92
CA GLY A 27 14.42 28.23 28.69
C GLY A 27 13.83 27.34 27.60
N VAL A 28 12.94 26.41 27.95
CA VAL A 28 12.02 25.68 27.03
C VAL A 28 12.43 24.23 26.70
N VAL A 29 12.19 23.30 27.63
CA VAL A 29 11.58 21.97 27.33
C VAL A 29 10.81 21.53 28.59
N ARG A 30 9.50 21.26 28.46
CA ARG A 30 8.64 20.75 29.54
C ARG A 30 8.69 19.22 29.53
N CYS A 31 9.06 18.61 30.66
CA CYS A 31 8.87 17.17 30.87
C CYS A 31 7.36 16.87 30.88
N CYS A 32 6.85 16.24 29.83
CA CYS A 32 5.45 15.82 29.77
C CYS A 32 5.28 14.53 30.55
N GLY A 33 4.63 14.61 31.71
CA GLY A 33 4.05 13.43 32.35
C GLY A 33 3.12 12.72 31.37
N SER A 34 3.11 11.39 31.45
CA SER A 34 2.23 10.47 30.72
C SER A 34 0.85 11.10 30.52
N TYR A 35 0.25 11.01 29.34
CA TYR A 35 -1.09 11.52 29.03
C TYR A 35 -2.17 10.44 29.34
N PRO A 36 -2.72 10.32 30.56
CA PRO A 36 -3.86 9.44 30.83
C PRO A 36 -5.19 10.03 30.33
N LYS A 37 -5.24 11.33 29.96
CA LYS A 37 -6.50 11.99 29.56
C LYS A 37 -6.98 11.65 28.15
N ILE A 38 -6.09 11.33 27.20
CA ILE A 38 -6.50 10.97 25.83
C ILE A 38 -7.00 9.52 25.78
N MET A 39 -6.39 8.61 26.56
CA MET A 39 -6.81 7.21 26.56
C MET A 39 -8.18 6.98 27.21
N ASN A 40 -8.63 7.85 28.12
CA ASN A 40 -9.98 7.78 28.68
C ASN A 40 -11.08 8.28 27.73
N ILE A 41 -10.75 9.09 26.72
CA ILE A 41 -11.68 9.48 25.65
C ILE A 41 -11.84 8.33 24.63
N LEU A 42 -10.83 7.49 24.50
CA LEU A 42 -10.84 6.31 23.62
C LEU A 42 -11.35 5.03 24.29
N LYS A 43 -11.63 5.06 25.61
CA LYS A 43 -12.30 3.95 26.30
C LYS A 43 -13.81 4.10 26.10
N PRO A 44 -14.45 3.18 25.36
CA PRO A 44 -15.90 3.22 25.21
C PRO A 44 -16.55 3.19 26.59
N THR A 45 -17.58 4.01 26.80
CA THR A 45 -18.38 3.97 28.04
C THR A 45 -19.00 2.58 28.20
N ALA A 46 -19.35 2.18 29.43
CA ALA A 46 -20.00 0.89 29.70
C ALA A 46 -21.27 0.64 28.85
N GLN A 47 -21.93 1.71 28.37
CA GLN A 47 -23.05 1.62 27.42
C GLN A 47 -22.68 0.91 26.10
N PHE A 48 -21.40 0.89 25.70
CA PHE A 48 -20.92 0.17 24.52
C PHE A 48 -20.61 -1.30 24.78
N ASP A 49 -20.63 -1.78 26.04
CA ASP A 49 -20.40 -3.19 26.34
C ASP A 49 -21.51 -4.09 25.77
N VAL A 50 -22.71 -3.53 25.51
CA VAL A 50 -23.79 -4.20 24.78
C VAL A 50 -23.36 -4.67 23.39
N TYR A 51 -22.45 -3.95 22.72
CA TYR A 51 -21.95 -4.35 21.40
C TYR A 51 -21.06 -5.61 21.46
N LYS A 52 -20.52 -5.96 22.63
CA LYS A 52 -19.75 -7.21 22.81
C LYS A 52 -20.64 -8.45 22.83
N THR A 53 -21.94 -8.30 23.11
CA THR A 53 -22.89 -9.41 23.23
C THR A 53 -23.84 -9.52 22.02
N ILE A 54 -23.87 -8.52 21.14
CA ILE A 54 -24.60 -8.56 19.87
C ILE A 54 -23.80 -9.42 18.86
N LYS A 55 -24.47 -10.38 18.22
CA LYS A 55 -23.86 -11.20 17.16
C LYS A 55 -23.24 -10.30 16.06
N PRO A 56 -22.07 -10.67 15.49
CA PRO A 56 -21.46 -9.92 14.40
C PRO A 56 -22.44 -9.68 13.24
N GLY A 57 -22.42 -8.46 12.69
CA GLY A 57 -23.42 -7.96 11.75
C GLY A 57 -24.46 -7.12 12.47
N HIS A 58 -24.15 -5.83 12.68
CA HIS A 58 -25.12 -4.86 13.18
C HIS A 58 -26.24 -4.72 12.16
N VAL A 59 -27.30 -5.53 12.19
CA VAL A 59 -28.45 -5.29 11.31
C VAL A 59 -29.14 -4.03 11.79
N ASN A 60 -28.76 -2.89 11.24
CA ASN A 60 -29.37 -1.62 11.51
C ASN A 60 -30.87 -1.73 11.20
N ALA A 61 -31.71 -1.71 12.24
CA ALA A 61 -33.14 -2.00 12.11
C ALA A 61 -33.88 -0.97 11.22
N LYS A 62 -33.32 0.23 11.09
CA LYS A 62 -33.89 1.36 10.33
C LYS A 62 -33.30 1.42 8.92
N GLY A 63 -34.19 1.59 7.95
CA GLY A 63 -33.87 1.87 6.54
C GLY A 63 -33.92 3.36 6.24
N LEU A 64 -34.17 3.71 4.97
CA LEU A 64 -34.33 5.10 4.58
C LEU A 64 -35.60 5.68 5.22
N THR A 65 -35.50 6.89 5.75
CA THR A 65 -36.67 7.68 6.12
C THR A 65 -37.46 8.06 4.85
N PRO A 66 -38.73 8.47 4.97
CA PRO A 66 -39.47 9.01 3.82
C PRO A 66 -38.71 10.14 3.12
N LEU A 67 -38.09 11.05 3.88
CA LEU A 67 -37.25 12.11 3.34
C LEU A 67 -35.98 11.57 2.67
N GLY A 68 -35.35 10.53 3.21
CA GLY A 68 -34.20 9.87 2.61
C GLY A 68 -34.51 9.30 1.22
N LYS A 69 -35.69 8.71 1.03
CA LYS A 69 -36.14 8.22 -0.28
C LYS A 69 -36.29 9.35 -1.30
N VAL A 70 -36.81 10.51 -0.87
CA VAL A 70 -36.88 11.72 -1.70
C VAL A 70 -35.47 12.19 -2.07
N ALA A 71 -34.57 12.30 -1.09
CA ALA A 71 -33.19 12.73 -1.32
C ALA A 71 -32.45 11.84 -2.33
N ILE A 72 -32.58 10.51 -2.22
CA ILE A 72 -32.01 9.56 -3.19
C ILE A 72 -32.51 9.85 -4.61
N ARG A 73 -33.83 10.04 -4.80
CA ARG A 73 -34.40 10.33 -6.12
C ARG A 73 -33.93 11.67 -6.68
N GLU A 74 -33.85 12.71 -5.85
CA GLU A 74 -33.39 14.03 -6.30
C GLU A 74 -31.91 14.02 -6.69
N MET A 75 -31.05 13.32 -5.93
CA MET A 75 -29.64 13.13 -6.32
C MET A 75 -29.53 12.36 -7.65
N MET A 76 -30.36 11.33 -7.86
CA MET A 76 -30.41 10.60 -9.12
C MET A 76 -30.89 11.48 -10.29
N LYS A 77 -31.91 12.33 -10.10
CA LYS A 77 -32.39 13.28 -11.13
C LYS A 77 -31.30 14.28 -11.53
N LEU A 78 -30.45 14.67 -10.59
CA LEU A 78 -29.31 15.56 -10.84
C LEU A 78 -28.14 14.85 -11.55
N GLY A 79 -28.17 13.52 -11.70
CA GLY A 79 -27.08 12.75 -12.31
C GLY A 79 -25.91 12.54 -11.35
N MET A 80 -26.14 12.56 -10.03
CA MET A 80 -25.08 12.31 -9.05
C MET A 80 -24.69 10.83 -9.04
N ILE A 81 -23.38 10.57 -8.89
CA ILE A 81 -22.89 9.23 -8.57
C ILE A 81 -23.22 8.93 -7.12
N MET A 82 -23.89 7.81 -6.89
CA MET A 82 -24.39 7.41 -5.57
C MET A 82 -23.51 6.31 -4.99
N ASP A 83 -22.67 6.66 -4.02
CA ASP A 83 -21.96 5.68 -3.20
C ASP A 83 -22.89 5.16 -2.09
N VAL A 84 -23.01 3.84 -1.97
CA VAL A 84 -23.85 3.18 -0.97
C VAL A 84 -23.06 2.54 0.15
N ASP A 85 -21.74 2.67 0.16
CA ASP A 85 -20.93 2.25 1.30
C ASP A 85 -21.35 2.96 2.59
N HIS A 86 -21.23 2.25 3.72
CA HIS A 86 -21.68 2.67 5.06
C HIS A 86 -23.18 2.88 5.26
N MET A 87 -24.01 2.73 4.22
CA MET A 87 -25.45 2.54 4.46
C MET A 87 -25.69 1.28 5.28
N SER A 88 -26.70 1.32 6.16
CA SER A 88 -27.24 0.07 6.71
C SER A 88 -27.65 -0.87 5.58
N GLU A 89 -27.59 -2.18 5.79
CA GLU A 89 -28.02 -3.11 4.73
C GLU A 89 -29.46 -2.82 4.29
N ARG A 90 -30.35 -2.47 5.22
CA ARG A 90 -31.73 -2.08 4.90
C ARG A 90 -31.79 -0.83 4.02
N SER A 91 -31.04 0.22 4.33
CA SER A 91 -30.99 1.44 3.51
C SER A 91 -30.35 1.20 2.15
N MET A 92 -29.30 0.37 2.11
CA MET A 92 -28.65 -0.05 0.87
C MET A 92 -29.65 -0.79 -0.03
N ARG A 93 -30.36 -1.81 0.49
CA ARG A 93 -31.39 -2.55 -0.25
C ARG A 93 -32.52 -1.67 -0.76
N GLU A 94 -32.99 -0.71 0.05
CA GLU A 94 -34.00 0.26 -0.37
C GLU A 94 -33.48 1.19 -1.48
N THR A 95 -32.21 1.63 -1.41
CA THR A 95 -31.55 2.43 -2.45
C THR A 95 -31.41 1.64 -3.76
N PHE A 96 -30.99 0.37 -3.69
CA PHE A 96 -30.98 -0.53 -4.84
C PHE A 96 -32.36 -0.67 -5.48
N GLY A 97 -33.42 -0.84 -4.69
CA GLY A 97 -34.79 -0.92 -5.22
C GLY A 97 -35.22 0.35 -5.95
N ILE A 98 -34.83 1.53 -5.45
CA ILE A 98 -35.07 2.81 -6.14
C ILE A 98 -34.28 2.84 -7.46
N ALA A 99 -32.98 2.50 -7.44
CA ALA A 99 -32.13 2.49 -8.62
C ALA A 99 -32.63 1.54 -9.72
N GLU A 100 -33.13 0.36 -9.35
CA GLU A 100 -33.70 -0.64 -10.25
C GLU A 100 -35.04 -0.20 -10.84
N SER A 101 -35.80 0.65 -10.14
CA SER A 101 -37.07 1.18 -10.65
C SER A 101 -36.91 2.23 -11.75
N VAL A 102 -35.71 2.78 -11.92
CA VAL A 102 -35.41 3.74 -12.99
C VAL A 102 -35.33 2.97 -14.31
N PRO A 103 -36.07 3.37 -15.37
CA PRO A 103 -35.92 2.75 -16.69
C PRO A 103 -34.47 2.74 -17.16
N GLY A 104 -33.95 1.55 -17.50
CA GLY A 104 -32.53 1.33 -17.85
C GLY A 104 -31.60 1.05 -16.66
N GLY A 105 -32.09 1.20 -15.43
CA GLY A 105 -31.37 1.01 -14.17
C GLY A 105 -30.38 2.14 -13.88
N TYR A 106 -30.47 2.75 -12.71
CA TYR A 106 -29.55 3.80 -12.28
C TYR A 106 -28.25 3.19 -11.70
N PRO A 107 -27.06 3.49 -12.25
CA PRO A 107 -25.80 2.96 -11.72
C PRO A 107 -25.52 3.45 -10.29
N LEU A 108 -25.01 2.54 -9.45
CA LEU A 108 -24.56 2.83 -8.08
C LEU A 108 -23.07 2.54 -7.96
N VAL A 109 -22.46 2.99 -6.85
CA VAL A 109 -21.07 2.72 -6.49
C VAL A 109 -21.00 2.10 -5.09
N MET A 110 -20.08 1.16 -4.92
CA MET A 110 -19.58 0.75 -3.59
C MET A 110 -18.10 1.13 -3.54
N GLY A 111 -17.77 2.25 -2.92
CA GLY A 111 -16.50 2.95 -3.11
C GLY A 111 -15.23 2.25 -2.61
N HIS A 112 -15.27 1.52 -1.49
CA HIS A 112 -14.04 1.15 -0.77
C HIS A 112 -14.13 -0.02 0.21
N ASN A 113 -15.15 -0.87 0.09
CA ASN A 113 -15.28 -2.07 0.93
C ASN A 113 -14.94 -3.36 0.16
N GLY A 114 -15.32 -4.51 0.72
CA GLY A 114 -15.19 -5.83 0.09
C GLY A 114 -16.48 -6.63 0.24
N VAL A 115 -16.54 -7.83 -0.37
CA VAL A 115 -17.68 -8.74 -0.21
C VAL A 115 -17.72 -9.35 1.19
N ARG A 116 -18.94 -9.44 1.74
CA ARG A 116 -19.22 -9.98 3.07
C ARG A 116 -18.94 -11.48 3.15
N GLY A 117 -18.06 -11.85 4.09
CA GLY A 117 -17.78 -13.24 4.45
C GLY A 117 -18.53 -13.69 5.71
N ARG A 118 -18.30 -14.94 6.12
CA ARG A 118 -18.99 -15.63 7.23
C ARG A 118 -18.88 -14.93 8.59
N ASN A 119 -17.80 -14.19 8.83
CA ASN A 119 -17.51 -13.48 10.09
C ASN A 119 -17.32 -11.97 9.88
N SER A 120 -17.90 -11.42 8.81
CA SER A 120 -17.83 -9.99 8.49
C SER A 120 -18.97 -9.21 9.15
N ASN A 121 -18.89 -7.87 9.12
CA ASN A 121 -19.94 -6.96 9.60
C ASN A 121 -20.59 -6.21 8.42
N GLU A 122 -21.54 -5.29 8.71
CA GLU A 122 -22.28 -4.55 7.68
C GLU A 122 -21.43 -3.65 6.78
N ARG A 123 -20.18 -3.36 7.16
CA ARG A 123 -19.24 -2.64 6.31
C ARG A 123 -19.00 -3.38 4.98
N ALA A 124 -18.97 -4.70 5.02
CA ALA A 124 -18.77 -5.50 3.81
C ALA A 124 -20.11 -5.70 3.07
N ALA A 125 -20.07 -5.56 1.75
CA ALA A 125 -21.24 -5.64 0.88
C ALA A 125 -21.79 -7.07 0.80
N PRO A 126 -23.11 -7.29 0.97
CA PRO A 126 -23.74 -8.57 0.67
C PRO A 126 -23.46 -9.00 -0.77
N ALA A 127 -23.11 -10.27 -0.98
CA ALA A 127 -22.77 -10.80 -2.31
C ALA A 127 -23.88 -10.57 -3.35
N ASP A 128 -25.15 -10.72 -2.94
CA ASP A 128 -26.30 -10.48 -3.83
C ASP A 128 -26.40 -9.03 -4.30
N LEU A 129 -26.03 -8.05 -3.46
CA LEU A 129 -26.02 -6.65 -3.83
C LEU A 129 -24.88 -6.30 -4.76
N VAL A 130 -23.72 -6.96 -4.65
CA VAL A 130 -22.62 -6.80 -5.62
C VAL A 130 -23.03 -7.30 -7.01
N ARG A 131 -23.80 -8.39 -7.10
CA ARG A 131 -24.33 -8.85 -8.41
C ARG A 131 -25.36 -7.88 -9.00
N ARG A 132 -26.24 -7.34 -8.16
CA ARG A 132 -27.22 -6.31 -8.55
C ARG A 132 -26.53 -5.02 -9.00
N LEU A 133 -25.42 -4.64 -8.35
CA LEU A 133 -24.61 -3.49 -8.72
C LEU A 133 -24.14 -3.60 -10.18
N VAL A 134 -23.63 -4.77 -10.56
CA VAL A 134 -23.18 -5.04 -11.94
C VAL A 134 -24.33 -4.95 -12.94
N LYS A 135 -25.51 -5.51 -12.61
CA LYS A 135 -26.71 -5.41 -13.47
C LYS A 135 -27.15 -3.97 -13.71
N LEU A 136 -27.00 -3.10 -12.70
CA LEU A 136 -27.26 -1.67 -12.84
C LEU A 136 -26.19 -0.94 -13.66
N GLY A 137 -25.10 -1.60 -14.05
CA GLY A 137 -23.95 -0.98 -14.70
C GLY A 137 -23.12 -0.13 -13.73
N GLY A 138 -23.21 -0.43 -12.42
CA GLY A 138 -22.42 0.18 -11.37
C GLY A 138 -21.02 -0.43 -11.25
N MET A 139 -20.26 0.08 -10.28
CA MET A 139 -18.86 -0.30 -10.09
C MET A 139 -18.50 -0.36 -8.60
N MET A 140 -17.54 -1.22 -8.25
CA MET A 140 -17.03 -1.35 -6.88
C MET A 140 -15.55 -0.99 -6.80
N GLY A 141 -15.11 -0.36 -5.71
CA GLY A 141 -13.71 -0.18 -5.36
C GLY A 141 -13.31 -1.18 -4.29
N ALA A 142 -12.31 -2.02 -4.56
CA ALA A 142 -11.78 -2.95 -3.58
C ALA A 142 -11.01 -2.19 -2.49
N GLY A 143 -11.45 -2.35 -1.24
CA GLY A 143 -10.79 -1.77 -0.07
C GLY A 143 -9.32 -2.16 0.09
N THR A 144 -8.47 -1.21 0.46
CA THR A 144 -7.02 -1.41 0.77
C THR A 144 -6.67 -1.20 2.25
N ALA A 145 -7.69 -1.05 3.09
CA ALA A 145 -7.57 -0.78 4.51
C ALA A 145 -6.70 -1.84 5.22
N HIS A 146 -5.53 -1.43 5.72
CA HIS A 146 -4.61 -2.29 6.46
C HIS A 146 -4.29 -3.62 5.73
N THR A 147 -4.14 -3.58 4.41
CA THR A 147 -3.79 -4.75 3.59
C THR A 147 -2.38 -4.64 3.03
N ASN A 148 -1.71 -5.78 2.84
CA ASN A 148 -0.60 -5.89 1.89
C ASN A 148 -1.06 -6.33 0.50
N ALA A 149 -0.13 -6.46 -0.46
CA ALA A 149 -0.45 -6.86 -1.83
C ALA A 149 -1.16 -8.23 -1.91
N THR A 150 -0.72 -9.23 -1.16
CA THR A 150 -1.33 -10.57 -1.12
C THR A 150 -2.74 -10.52 -0.50
N ASP A 151 -2.92 -9.78 0.59
CA ASP A 151 -4.23 -9.58 1.24
C ASP A 151 -5.20 -8.87 0.29
N PHE A 152 -4.72 -7.84 -0.39
CA PHE A 152 -5.49 -7.10 -1.39
C PHE A 152 -5.88 -7.99 -2.56
N VAL A 153 -4.95 -8.73 -3.17
CA VAL A 153 -5.25 -9.67 -4.27
C VAL A 153 -6.28 -10.71 -3.82
N SER A 154 -6.16 -11.23 -2.60
CA SER A 154 -7.13 -12.17 -2.05
C SER A 154 -8.53 -11.54 -1.87
N ASN A 155 -8.60 -10.30 -1.37
CA ASN A 155 -9.85 -9.55 -1.26
C ASN A 155 -10.47 -9.22 -2.63
N TYR A 156 -9.62 -8.81 -3.55
CA TYR A 156 -9.97 -8.47 -4.92
C TYR A 156 -10.56 -9.68 -5.63
N LEU A 157 -9.89 -10.84 -5.61
CA LEU A 157 -10.37 -12.05 -6.27
C LEU A 157 -11.67 -12.59 -5.67
N ARG A 158 -11.87 -12.46 -4.35
CA ARG A 158 -13.17 -12.78 -3.72
C ARG A 158 -14.28 -11.89 -4.23
N THR A 159 -14.04 -10.59 -4.32
CA THR A 159 -15.02 -9.62 -4.83
C THR A 159 -15.27 -9.81 -6.33
N TRP A 160 -14.21 -10.10 -7.08
CA TRP A 160 -14.24 -10.34 -8.51
C TRP A 160 -15.13 -11.52 -8.89
N ARG A 161 -15.19 -12.58 -8.07
CA ARG A 161 -16.12 -13.70 -8.30
C ARG A 161 -17.58 -13.24 -8.35
N GLU A 162 -17.99 -12.37 -7.42
CA GLU A 162 -19.35 -11.84 -7.41
C GLU A 162 -19.60 -10.86 -8.57
N ILE A 163 -18.58 -10.06 -8.95
CA ILE A 163 -18.65 -9.21 -10.13
C ILE A 163 -18.84 -10.04 -11.41
N GLN A 164 -18.08 -11.14 -11.56
CA GLN A 164 -18.20 -12.05 -12.70
C GLN A 164 -19.56 -12.75 -12.75
N GLU A 165 -20.08 -13.22 -11.61
CA GLU A 165 -21.41 -13.81 -11.57
C GLU A 165 -22.49 -12.78 -11.91
N GLY A 166 -22.39 -11.55 -11.37
CA GLY A 166 -23.29 -10.45 -11.73
C GLY A 166 -23.22 -10.10 -13.22
N ALA A 167 -22.02 -10.10 -13.81
CA ALA A 167 -21.82 -9.85 -15.23
C ALA A 167 -22.45 -10.93 -16.11
N LYS A 168 -22.28 -12.21 -15.72
CA LYS A 168 -22.92 -13.36 -16.37
C LYS A 168 -24.44 -13.27 -16.28
N GLU A 169 -24.99 -12.98 -15.10
CA GLU A 169 -26.42 -12.80 -14.90
C GLU A 169 -26.99 -11.60 -15.70
N ALA A 170 -26.15 -10.58 -15.96
CA ALA A 170 -26.48 -9.41 -16.78
C ALA A 170 -26.26 -9.62 -18.29
N GLY A 171 -25.68 -10.76 -18.72
CA GLY A 171 -25.31 -11.01 -20.11
C GLY A 171 -24.17 -10.14 -20.63
N LEU A 172 -23.33 -9.58 -19.74
CA LEU A 172 -22.18 -8.77 -20.11
C LEU A 172 -21.05 -9.66 -20.65
N LYS A 173 -20.53 -9.31 -21.83
CA LYS A 173 -19.38 -9.99 -22.46
C LYS A 173 -18.05 -9.63 -21.80
N ASP A 174 -17.98 -8.46 -21.17
CA ASP A 174 -16.78 -7.94 -20.54
C ASP A 174 -17.13 -7.25 -19.23
N ALA A 175 -16.56 -7.76 -18.13
CA ALA A 175 -16.67 -7.18 -16.79
C ALA A 175 -15.43 -6.35 -16.41
N SER A 176 -14.48 -6.20 -17.33
CA SER A 176 -13.21 -5.54 -17.06
C SER A 176 -13.41 -4.12 -16.55
N GLY A 177 -12.65 -3.77 -15.52
CA GLY A 177 -12.70 -2.48 -14.85
C GLY A 177 -13.87 -2.28 -13.90
N LEU A 178 -14.85 -3.20 -13.82
CA LEU A 178 -15.98 -3.06 -12.88
C LEU A 178 -15.59 -3.18 -11.39
N LEU A 179 -14.35 -3.60 -11.13
CA LEU A 179 -13.74 -3.62 -9.80
C LEU A 179 -12.43 -2.81 -9.81
N GLY A 180 -12.47 -1.61 -9.24
CA GLY A 180 -11.33 -0.70 -9.12
C GLY A 180 -10.65 -0.74 -7.76
N LEU A 181 -9.90 0.33 -7.47
CA LEU A 181 -9.20 0.54 -6.20
C LEU A 181 -10.02 1.51 -5.31
N GLY A 182 -10.33 1.10 -4.09
CA GLY A 182 -11.05 1.93 -3.11
C GLY A 182 -10.23 2.14 -1.85
N THR A 183 -9.34 3.15 -1.87
CA THR A 183 -8.29 3.21 -0.84
C THR A 183 -8.76 3.62 0.55
N ASP A 184 -9.83 4.40 0.62
CA ASP A 184 -10.27 5.12 1.83
C ASP A 184 -9.11 5.91 2.49
N ALA A 185 -8.13 6.32 1.68
CA ALA A 185 -6.97 7.05 2.16
C ALA A 185 -7.40 8.40 2.75
N ASN A 186 -6.87 8.73 3.93
CA ASN A 186 -7.26 9.89 4.74
C ASN A 186 -8.70 9.85 5.30
N GLY A 187 -9.44 8.76 5.09
CA GLY A 187 -10.82 8.55 5.55
C GLY A 187 -10.96 7.79 6.88
N PHE A 188 -9.96 7.86 7.76
CA PHE A 188 -9.77 7.04 8.98
C PHE A 188 -9.23 5.62 8.77
N GLU A 189 -9.06 5.19 7.53
CA GLU A 189 -8.38 3.94 7.24
C GLU A 189 -6.86 4.03 7.20
N ARG A 190 -6.23 2.90 7.56
CA ARG A 190 -4.77 2.76 7.39
C ARG A 190 -4.49 2.49 5.92
N LEU A 191 -3.51 3.21 5.38
CA LEU A 191 -2.96 2.90 4.06
C LEU A 191 -2.52 1.43 3.97
N PRO A 192 -2.51 0.86 2.75
CA PRO A 192 -1.89 -0.42 2.53
C PRO A 192 -0.43 -0.38 3.00
N HIS A 193 0.02 -1.50 3.52
CA HIS A 193 1.37 -1.65 4.06
C HIS A 193 2.08 -2.76 3.31
N ARG A 194 3.41 -2.73 3.34
CA ARG A 194 4.17 -3.92 2.94
C ARG A 194 3.77 -5.10 3.82
N GLY A 195 3.66 -6.29 3.23
CA GLY A 195 3.33 -7.50 3.97
C GLY A 195 4.21 -7.65 5.21
N SER A 196 3.58 -7.75 6.37
CA SER A 196 4.25 -8.21 7.59
C SER A 196 4.34 -9.73 7.55
N SER A 197 5.05 -10.28 6.57
CA SER A 197 5.89 -11.41 6.93
C SER A 197 6.99 -10.79 7.80
N ALA A 198 7.30 -11.40 8.95
CA ALA A 198 8.68 -11.32 9.42
C ALA A 198 9.55 -11.49 8.18
N ASP A 199 10.49 -10.56 7.94
CA ASP A 199 11.33 -10.52 6.74
C ASP A 199 11.44 -11.94 6.17
N PRO A 200 10.84 -12.24 4.99
CA PRO A 200 10.79 -13.61 4.50
C PRO A 200 12.21 -14.17 4.34
N PHE A 201 13.18 -13.27 4.34
CA PHE A 201 14.58 -13.56 4.51
C PHE A 201 14.98 -13.60 6.01
N GLY A 202 15.67 -14.68 6.40
CA GLY A 202 16.33 -14.77 7.70
C GLY A 202 17.40 -13.68 7.93
N PRO A 203 18.05 -13.66 9.10
CA PRO A 203 19.03 -12.61 9.45
C PRO A 203 20.17 -12.51 8.44
N ASP A 204 20.78 -11.32 8.37
CA ASP A 204 21.96 -11.09 7.54
C ASP A 204 23.06 -12.09 7.86
N LYS A 205 23.49 -12.82 6.83
CA LYS A 205 24.68 -13.66 6.84
C LYS A 205 25.81 -12.87 6.21
N LYS A 206 26.95 -12.86 6.88
CA LYS A 206 28.15 -12.15 6.43
C LYS A 206 29.26 -13.16 6.14
N VAL A 207 29.85 -13.06 4.95
CA VAL A 207 31.04 -13.80 4.56
C VAL A 207 32.14 -12.79 4.30
N THR A 208 33.27 -12.95 4.98
CA THR A 208 34.45 -12.11 4.77
C THR A 208 35.58 -12.98 4.26
N VAL A 209 36.22 -12.54 3.18
CA VAL A 209 37.47 -13.10 2.67
C VAL A 209 38.58 -12.11 3.04
N PRO A 210 39.38 -12.42 4.07
CA PRO A 210 40.41 -11.51 4.58
C PRO A 210 41.62 -11.45 3.65
N GLY A 211 42.50 -10.48 3.89
CA GLY A 211 43.76 -10.37 3.15
C GLY A 211 43.53 -10.00 1.69
N ASP A 212 44.51 -10.30 0.83
CA ASP A 212 44.37 -10.16 -0.62
C ASP A 212 43.36 -11.17 -1.16
N ALA A 213 42.07 -10.83 -1.10
CA ALA A 213 40.97 -11.79 -1.21
C ALA A 213 41.00 -12.63 -2.49
N TRP A 214 41.58 -12.11 -3.57
CA TRP A 214 41.77 -12.84 -4.83
C TRP A 214 42.74 -14.04 -4.72
N ASN A 215 43.64 -14.05 -3.73
CA ASN A 215 44.53 -15.19 -3.44
C ASN A 215 43.87 -16.25 -2.55
N HIS A 216 42.71 -15.96 -1.98
CA HIS A 216 41.99 -16.86 -1.08
C HIS A 216 40.89 -17.67 -1.78
N PRO A 217 40.42 -18.78 -1.19
CA PRO A 217 39.29 -19.53 -1.72
C PRO A 217 38.03 -18.64 -1.92
N PRO A 218 37.12 -19.00 -2.85
CA PRO A 218 35.90 -18.24 -3.08
C PRO A 218 35.01 -18.13 -1.83
N ALA A 219 34.33 -17.00 -1.70
CA ALA A 219 33.28 -16.82 -0.70
C ALA A 219 32.14 -17.80 -0.97
N GLN A 220 31.76 -18.58 0.04
CA GLN A 220 30.68 -19.56 -0.04
C GLN A 220 29.41 -18.99 0.60
N LEU A 221 28.36 -18.85 -0.20
CA LEU A 221 27.03 -18.46 0.25
C LEU A 221 26.13 -19.70 0.22
N THR A 222 25.50 -20.00 1.34
CA THR A 222 24.61 -21.16 1.48
C THR A 222 23.32 -20.81 2.21
N CYS A 223 22.21 -21.28 1.66
CA CYS A 223 20.89 -21.29 2.26
C CYS A 223 20.42 -22.73 2.51
N THR A 224 19.63 -22.91 3.56
CA THR A 224 19.12 -24.23 3.98
C THR A 224 17.77 -24.51 3.34
N GLY A 225 17.49 -25.77 3.00
CA GLY A 225 16.20 -26.16 2.42
C GLY A 225 15.99 -25.57 1.01
N SER A 226 14.80 -25.05 0.75
CA SER A 226 14.42 -24.46 -0.54
C SER A 226 14.74 -22.96 -0.67
N ASP A 227 15.29 -22.34 0.37
CA ASP A 227 15.57 -20.91 0.41
C ASP A 227 16.64 -20.50 -0.62
N LYS A 228 16.44 -19.33 -1.22
CA LYS A 228 17.33 -18.71 -2.19
C LYS A 228 18.13 -17.58 -1.56
N ILE A 229 19.34 -17.42 -2.10
CA ILE A 229 20.26 -16.33 -1.78
C ILE A 229 19.69 -15.02 -2.32
N SER A 230 19.73 -13.99 -1.48
CA SER A 230 19.50 -12.60 -1.83
C SER A 230 20.64 -11.75 -1.27
N VAL A 231 21.54 -11.29 -2.16
CA VAL A 231 22.68 -10.43 -1.82
C VAL A 231 22.16 -9.05 -1.45
N ARG A 232 22.55 -8.56 -0.27
CA ARG A 232 22.18 -7.25 0.27
C ARG A 232 23.21 -6.19 -0.03
N SER A 233 24.48 -6.55 0.12
CA SER A 233 25.60 -5.71 -0.26
C SER A 233 26.86 -6.54 -0.44
N ALA A 234 27.76 -6.09 -1.30
CA ALA A 234 29.13 -6.60 -1.34
C ALA A 234 30.13 -5.47 -1.53
N ARG A 235 31.28 -5.60 -0.87
CA ARG A 235 32.35 -4.62 -0.94
C ARG A 235 33.70 -5.29 -1.04
N ILE A 236 34.59 -4.68 -1.81
CA ILE A 236 36.00 -5.06 -1.93
C ILE A 236 36.87 -3.83 -1.76
N GLY A 237 37.90 -3.94 -0.91
CA GLY A 237 38.75 -2.82 -0.56
C GLY A 237 39.47 -3.02 0.78
N CYS A 238 40.05 -1.94 1.29
CA CYS A 238 40.39 -1.81 2.70
C CYS A 238 39.08 -1.68 3.51
N LEU A 239 38.57 -2.78 4.07
CA LEU A 239 37.22 -2.82 4.66
C LEU A 239 37.00 -1.85 5.83
N ASP A 240 38.09 -1.36 6.44
CA ASP A 240 38.11 -0.32 7.46
C ASP A 240 37.83 1.09 6.92
N ILE A 241 38.00 1.33 5.62
CA ILE A 241 37.69 2.62 4.96
C ILE A 241 36.71 2.47 3.78
N GLN A 242 36.53 1.27 3.24
CA GLN A 242 35.53 0.92 2.24
C GLN A 242 34.21 0.61 2.93
N HIS A 243 33.47 1.64 3.37
CA HIS A 243 32.20 1.46 4.07
C HIS A 243 30.99 1.22 3.15
N THR A 244 31.09 1.64 1.89
CA THR A 244 30.00 1.56 0.92
C THR A 244 30.11 0.32 0.05
N ASP A 245 28.96 -0.14 -0.44
CA ASP A 245 28.89 -1.16 -1.49
C ASP A 245 29.57 -0.66 -2.76
N ASN A 246 30.41 -1.51 -3.35
CA ASN A 246 30.98 -1.29 -4.68
C ASN A 246 30.98 -2.57 -5.54
N LEU A 247 30.48 -3.70 -5.03
CA LEU A 247 30.51 -5.01 -5.70
C LEU A 247 29.14 -5.73 -5.66
N GLY A 248 28.16 -5.23 -4.93
CA GLY A 248 26.89 -5.89 -4.62
C GLY A 248 26.08 -6.30 -5.85
N ALA A 249 26.00 -5.44 -6.87
CA ALA A 249 25.29 -5.75 -8.11
C ALA A 249 25.94 -6.92 -8.87
N ILE A 250 27.27 -7.00 -8.87
CA ILE A 250 28.04 -8.03 -9.57
C ILE A 250 27.90 -9.37 -8.84
N VAL A 251 28.05 -9.37 -7.51
CA VAL A 251 27.83 -10.58 -6.70
C VAL A 251 26.36 -11.03 -6.78
N GLY A 252 25.42 -10.09 -6.73
CA GLY A 252 23.99 -10.36 -6.84
C GLY A 252 23.61 -11.02 -8.16
N ALA A 253 24.13 -10.54 -9.28
CA ALA A 253 23.92 -11.15 -10.59
C ALA A 253 24.44 -12.59 -10.67
N ALA A 254 25.54 -12.90 -9.97
CA ALA A 254 26.09 -14.26 -9.92
C ALA A 254 25.30 -15.19 -8.99
N CYS A 255 24.85 -14.69 -7.82
CA CYS A 255 24.41 -15.52 -6.71
C CYS A 255 22.91 -15.50 -6.40
N ASN A 256 22.15 -14.46 -6.77
CA ASN A 256 20.74 -14.37 -6.40
C ASN A 256 19.91 -15.49 -7.03
N GLY A 257 18.89 -15.98 -6.32
CA GLY A 257 18.00 -17.05 -6.79
C GLY A 257 18.56 -18.47 -6.69
N ARG A 258 19.80 -18.63 -6.21
CA ARG A 258 20.45 -19.93 -5.98
C ARG A 258 20.34 -20.36 -4.52
N THR A 259 20.35 -21.66 -4.24
CA THR A 259 20.45 -22.19 -2.87
C THR A 259 21.90 -22.17 -2.36
N THR A 260 22.87 -22.28 -3.26
CA THR A 260 24.31 -22.17 -3.00
C THR A 260 25.00 -21.32 -4.08
N CYS A 261 26.03 -20.57 -3.69
CA CYS A 261 26.86 -19.79 -4.61
C CYS A 261 28.32 -19.75 -4.12
N SER A 262 29.25 -19.93 -5.06
CA SER A 262 30.70 -19.79 -4.83
C SER A 262 31.17 -18.59 -5.64
N TYR A 263 31.59 -17.51 -4.97
CA TYR A 263 32.00 -16.27 -5.63
C TYR A 263 33.48 -15.96 -5.34
N LYS A 264 34.30 -16.01 -6.39
CA LYS A 264 35.74 -15.70 -6.30
C LYS A 264 35.92 -14.18 -6.31
N ALA A 265 36.70 -13.66 -5.36
CA ALA A 265 37.03 -12.24 -5.33
C ALA A 265 37.79 -11.85 -6.61
N PRO A 266 37.36 -10.78 -7.31
CA PRO A 266 38.08 -10.31 -8.48
C PRO A 266 39.43 -9.71 -8.10
N THR A 267 40.42 -9.92 -8.95
CA THR A 267 41.71 -9.24 -8.89
C THR A 267 41.54 -7.73 -9.12
N GLU A 268 42.57 -6.97 -8.75
CA GLU A 268 42.59 -5.51 -8.96
C GLU A 268 42.33 -5.10 -10.41
N ALA A 269 42.94 -5.79 -11.37
CA ALA A 269 42.70 -5.53 -12.78
C ALA A 269 41.25 -5.84 -13.19
N GLU A 270 40.65 -6.88 -12.62
CA GLU A 270 39.28 -7.30 -12.94
C GLU A 270 38.24 -6.32 -12.41
N TYR A 271 38.30 -5.94 -11.13
CA TYR A 271 37.34 -5.00 -10.58
C TYR A 271 37.48 -3.62 -11.24
N ARG A 272 38.70 -3.18 -11.59
CA ARG A 272 38.90 -1.96 -12.37
C ARG A 272 38.25 -2.02 -13.75
N ARG A 273 38.37 -3.15 -14.46
CA ARG A 273 37.67 -3.36 -15.76
C ARG A 273 36.16 -3.36 -15.62
N MET A 274 35.64 -3.81 -14.47
CA MET A 274 34.22 -3.78 -14.15
C MET A 274 33.71 -2.39 -13.72
N GLY A 275 34.58 -1.37 -13.67
CA GLY A 275 34.23 -0.03 -13.22
C GLY A 275 34.04 0.08 -11.70
N VAL A 276 34.53 -0.89 -10.94
CA VAL A 276 34.47 -0.88 -9.48
C VAL A 276 35.62 -0.04 -8.92
N GLN A 277 35.30 0.95 -8.10
CA GLN A 277 36.28 1.74 -7.37
C GLN A 277 36.41 1.21 -5.94
N ALA A 278 37.60 0.74 -5.58
CA ALA A 278 37.94 0.27 -4.24
C ALA A 278 38.76 1.32 -3.47
N ALA A 279 38.41 1.55 -2.21
CA ALA A 279 39.20 2.37 -1.30
C ALA A 279 40.45 1.58 -0.89
N THR A 280 41.62 2.14 -1.19
CA THR A 280 42.93 1.51 -0.96
C THR A 280 43.86 2.46 -0.19
N ARG A 281 44.88 1.92 0.48
CA ARG A 281 45.99 2.67 1.09
C ARG A 281 47.27 1.84 1.11
N THR A 282 48.41 2.49 1.26
CA THR A 282 49.71 1.80 1.40
C THR A 282 49.66 0.77 2.53
N PHE A 283 50.15 -0.45 2.27
CA PHE A 283 50.17 -1.60 3.20
C PHE A 283 48.81 -2.20 3.56
N CYS A 284 47.76 -1.90 2.80
CA CYS A 284 46.46 -2.53 3.01
C CYS A 284 46.27 -3.74 2.09
N THR A 285 46.01 -4.90 2.69
CA THR A 285 45.56 -6.12 1.99
C THR A 285 44.08 -6.02 1.66
N GLN A 286 43.70 -6.27 0.41
CA GLN A 286 42.35 -5.99 -0.10
C GLN A 286 41.34 -7.10 0.21
N ALA A 287 40.57 -6.92 1.27
CA ALA A 287 39.57 -7.89 1.70
C ALA A 287 38.22 -7.69 0.99
N MET A 288 37.42 -8.76 0.96
CA MET A 288 36.06 -8.75 0.40
C MET A 288 35.04 -9.14 1.47
N GLU A 289 33.94 -8.41 1.57
CA GLU A 289 32.81 -8.73 2.44
C GLU A 289 31.53 -8.83 1.60
N ILE A 290 30.78 -9.91 1.78
CA ILE A 290 29.47 -10.13 1.16
C ILE A 290 28.46 -10.32 2.28
N VAL A 291 27.39 -9.53 2.24
CA VAL A 291 26.23 -9.64 3.13
C VAL A 291 25.04 -10.13 2.30
N TYR A 292 24.42 -11.22 2.72
CA TYR A 292 23.30 -11.85 2.03
C TYR A 292 22.28 -12.39 3.03
N ARG A 293 21.06 -12.66 2.55
CA ARG A 293 20.03 -13.34 3.33
C ARG A 293 19.50 -14.58 2.59
N CYS A 294 18.81 -15.43 3.33
CA CYS A 294 18.16 -16.64 2.82
C CYS A 294 16.66 -16.53 3.05
N GLY A 295 15.87 -16.73 2.01
CA GLY A 295 14.41 -16.71 2.08
C GLY A 295 13.79 -17.35 0.84
N PRO A 296 12.46 -17.33 0.68
CA PRO A 296 11.80 -17.86 -0.51
C PRO A 296 12.35 -17.22 -1.79
N ASP A 297 12.15 -17.89 -2.94
CA ASP A 297 12.52 -17.38 -4.27
C ASP A 297 11.63 -16.21 -4.69
N VAL A 298 11.74 -15.12 -3.93
CA VAL A 298 11.21 -13.83 -4.29
C VAL A 298 12.25 -13.25 -5.22
N ARG A 299 12.02 -13.39 -6.54
CA ARG A 299 12.73 -12.56 -7.53
C ARG A 299 12.77 -11.16 -6.97
N PRO A 300 13.91 -10.45 -6.98
CA PRO A 300 14.06 -9.18 -6.28
C PRO A 300 13.02 -8.17 -6.77
N GLY A 301 11.89 -8.14 -6.07
CA GLY A 301 10.83 -7.16 -6.21
C GLY A 301 11.04 -5.97 -5.29
N ALA A 302 12.21 -5.86 -4.66
CA ALA A 302 12.45 -4.88 -3.60
C ALA A 302 13.85 -4.26 -3.64
N ASP A 303 14.38 -3.98 -4.83
CA ASP A 303 15.11 -2.71 -4.95
C ASP A 303 14.09 -1.63 -5.29
N SER A 304 13.45 -1.11 -4.25
CA SER A 304 12.56 0.04 -4.38
C SER A 304 13.25 1.18 -5.15
N ARG A 305 14.58 1.30 -5.08
CA ARG A 305 15.33 2.30 -5.85
C ARG A 305 15.21 2.08 -7.36
N SER A 306 15.36 0.85 -7.86
CA SER A 306 15.18 0.55 -9.29
C SER A 306 13.75 0.82 -9.78
N PHE A 307 12.74 0.43 -8.99
CA PHE A 307 11.34 0.71 -9.29
C PHE A 307 11.07 2.22 -9.32
N TYR A 308 11.46 2.95 -8.26
CA TYR A 308 11.29 4.39 -8.18
C TYR A 308 12.07 5.12 -9.27
N ALA A 309 13.30 4.71 -9.57
CA ALA A 309 14.09 5.29 -10.66
C ALA A 309 13.39 5.14 -12.02
N SER A 310 12.75 4.00 -12.29
CA SER A 310 11.94 3.80 -13.50
C SER A 310 10.65 4.62 -13.46
N PHE A 311 9.92 4.55 -12.35
CA PHE A 311 8.64 5.22 -12.15
C PHE A 311 8.76 6.74 -12.29
N PHE A 312 9.74 7.38 -11.67
CA PHE A 312 9.94 8.84 -11.79
C PHE A 312 10.37 9.25 -13.20
N ARG A 313 11.22 8.45 -13.85
CA ARG A 313 11.60 8.69 -15.24
C ARG A 313 10.41 8.60 -16.20
N GLU A 314 9.53 7.63 -16.00
CA GLU A 314 8.36 7.38 -16.87
C GLU A 314 7.18 8.30 -16.57
N SER A 315 6.95 8.65 -15.30
CA SER A 315 5.85 9.54 -14.90
C SER A 315 6.11 11.03 -15.15
N GLY A 316 7.38 11.41 -15.33
CA GLY A 316 7.79 12.82 -15.42
C GLY A 316 7.72 13.57 -14.08
N ILE A 317 7.45 12.87 -12.97
CA ILE A 317 7.40 13.45 -11.63
C ILE A 317 8.83 13.67 -11.12
N THR A 318 9.17 14.91 -10.79
CA THR A 318 10.44 15.23 -10.15
C THR A 318 10.40 14.86 -8.66
N THR A 319 11.37 14.09 -8.19
CA THR A 319 11.48 13.66 -6.78
C THR A 319 11.79 14.82 -5.83
N LYS A 320 12.22 15.95 -6.37
CA LYS A 320 12.66 17.13 -5.65
C LYS A 320 11.89 18.36 -6.10
N GLN A 321 11.36 19.13 -5.15
CA GLN A 321 10.78 20.45 -5.41
C GLN A 321 11.68 21.53 -4.83
N LYS A 322 12.09 22.49 -5.67
CA LYS A 322 12.71 23.75 -5.20
C LYS A 322 11.62 24.72 -4.76
N LYS A 323 11.64 25.09 -3.49
CA LYS A 323 10.80 26.15 -2.93
C LYS A 323 11.33 27.53 -3.33
N PRO A 324 10.50 28.58 -3.36
CA PRO A 324 10.91 29.94 -3.72
C PRO A 324 12.06 30.51 -2.85
N ASN A 325 12.25 29.99 -1.65
CA ASN A 325 13.33 30.38 -0.74
C ASN A 325 14.64 29.59 -0.96
N GLY A 326 14.75 28.84 -2.06
CA GLY A 326 15.94 28.06 -2.41
C GLY A 326 16.07 26.72 -1.68
N LYS A 327 15.18 26.40 -0.73
CA LYS A 327 15.17 25.06 -0.12
C LYS A 327 14.68 24.02 -1.11
N GLU A 328 15.42 22.94 -1.25
CA GLU A 328 15.01 21.76 -1.99
C GLU A 328 14.34 20.79 -1.01
N TRP A 329 13.20 20.23 -1.40
CA TRP A 329 12.52 19.19 -0.62
C TRP A 329 12.53 17.90 -1.41
N ASP A 330 13.14 16.84 -0.86
CA ASP A 330 13.11 15.50 -1.46
C ASP A 330 11.87 14.74 -0.96
N TYR A 331 10.93 14.52 -1.86
CA TYR A 331 9.66 13.88 -1.55
C TYR A 331 9.78 12.41 -1.12
N ILE A 332 10.89 11.75 -1.44
CA ILE A 332 11.16 10.36 -1.11
C ILE A 332 11.93 10.26 0.21
N VAL A 333 12.98 11.06 0.37
CA VAL A 333 13.91 10.97 1.51
C VAL A 333 13.42 11.77 2.72
N GLU A 334 12.79 12.93 2.49
CA GLU A 334 12.44 13.90 3.54
C GLU A 334 10.95 13.83 3.96
N GLY A 335 10.23 12.79 3.50
CA GLY A 335 8.92 12.42 4.05
C GLY A 335 7.75 13.36 3.71
N GLY A 336 7.88 14.19 2.66
CA GLY A 336 6.87 15.20 2.32
C GLY A 336 5.56 14.66 1.73
N VAL A 337 5.57 13.42 1.23
CA VAL A 337 4.44 12.78 0.55
C VAL A 337 4.54 11.26 0.69
N SER A 338 4.58 10.75 1.92
CA SER A 338 4.67 9.32 2.24
C SER A 338 3.66 8.46 1.45
N HIS A 339 2.51 9.01 1.11
CA HIS A 339 1.44 8.41 0.30
C HIS A 339 1.82 8.16 -1.17
N TYR A 340 2.62 9.04 -1.79
CA TYR A 340 2.97 8.99 -3.21
C TYR A 340 4.01 7.91 -3.54
N GLY A 341 4.76 7.43 -2.53
CA GLY A 341 5.61 6.24 -2.68
C GLY A 341 4.84 4.95 -2.41
N LEU A 342 4.04 4.93 -1.33
CA LEU A 342 3.36 3.72 -0.86
C LEU A 342 2.39 3.13 -1.89
N MET A 343 1.62 3.96 -2.61
CA MET A 343 0.60 3.44 -3.53
C MET A 343 1.20 2.87 -4.83
N PRO A 344 2.13 3.56 -5.55
CA PRO A 344 2.78 2.97 -6.71
C PRO A 344 3.56 1.70 -6.37
N GLU A 345 4.24 1.67 -5.23
CA GLU A 345 4.96 0.50 -4.76
C GLU A 345 4.03 -0.66 -4.41
N PHE A 346 2.93 -0.39 -3.70
CA PHE A 346 1.88 -1.36 -3.45
C PHE A 346 1.30 -1.92 -4.75
N LEU A 347 0.98 -1.07 -5.74
CA LEU A 347 0.47 -1.53 -7.04
C LEU A 347 1.53 -2.33 -7.83
N HIS A 348 2.81 -2.01 -7.66
CA HIS A 348 3.90 -2.80 -8.21
C HIS A 348 3.95 -4.20 -7.57
N GLU A 349 3.86 -4.29 -6.25
CA GLU A 349 3.77 -5.56 -5.53
C GLU A 349 2.50 -6.35 -5.95
N VAL A 350 1.35 -5.70 -6.10
CA VAL A 350 0.12 -6.32 -6.64
C VAL A 350 0.33 -6.85 -8.06
N LYS A 351 1.07 -6.14 -8.92
CA LYS A 351 1.40 -6.62 -10.27
C LYS A 351 2.28 -7.87 -10.24
N GLN A 352 3.23 -7.94 -9.30
CA GLN A 352 4.09 -9.11 -9.12
C GLN A 352 3.31 -10.30 -8.58
N GLU A 353 2.41 -10.06 -7.63
CA GLU A 353 1.53 -11.07 -7.03
C GLU A 353 0.51 -11.60 -8.04
N ASN A 354 -0.16 -10.70 -8.78
CA ASN A 354 -1.18 -11.05 -9.78
C ASN A 354 -1.32 -9.98 -10.86
N ALA A 355 -0.67 -10.21 -12.01
CA ALA A 355 -0.70 -9.31 -13.15
C ALA A 355 -2.12 -9.05 -13.70
N THR A 356 -3.00 -10.04 -13.67
CA THR A 356 -4.39 -9.88 -14.15
C THR A 356 -5.20 -8.95 -13.27
N VAL A 357 -5.07 -9.09 -11.94
CA VAL A 357 -5.69 -8.15 -10.98
C VAL A 357 -5.18 -6.73 -11.22
N TYR A 358 -3.87 -6.57 -11.36
CA TYR A 358 -3.29 -5.27 -11.67
C TYR A 358 -3.88 -4.67 -12.97
N GLN A 359 -3.91 -5.42 -14.07
CA GLN A 359 -4.47 -4.91 -15.34
C GLN A 359 -5.94 -4.51 -15.21
N ASN A 360 -6.73 -5.28 -14.46
CA ASN A 360 -8.14 -4.98 -14.24
C ASN A 360 -8.36 -3.75 -13.36
N VAL A 361 -7.51 -3.53 -12.35
CA VAL A 361 -7.50 -2.28 -11.58
C VAL A 361 -7.16 -1.10 -12.50
N MET A 362 -6.15 -1.24 -13.37
CA MET A 362 -5.74 -0.15 -14.27
C MET A 362 -6.79 0.19 -15.34
N SER A 363 -7.67 -0.74 -15.71
CA SER A 363 -8.78 -0.49 -16.65
C SER A 363 -10.01 0.14 -16.00
N SER A 364 -10.07 0.23 -14.66
CA SER A 364 -11.25 0.73 -13.93
C SER A 364 -11.59 2.20 -14.20
N ALA A 365 -10.62 3.03 -14.61
CA ALA A 365 -10.87 4.42 -14.96
C ALA A 365 -11.80 4.55 -16.18
N ASP A 366 -11.65 3.69 -17.20
CA ASP A 366 -12.57 3.68 -18.35
C ASP A 366 -13.96 3.20 -17.94
N ALA A 367 -14.03 2.15 -17.12
CA ALA A 367 -15.30 1.64 -16.60
C ALA A 367 -16.06 2.70 -15.78
N PHE A 368 -15.36 3.49 -14.96
CA PHE A 368 -15.92 4.63 -14.24
C PHE A 368 -16.54 5.66 -15.18
N VAL A 369 -15.84 6.02 -16.27
CA VAL A 369 -16.37 6.97 -17.27
C VAL A 369 -17.58 6.39 -17.99
N ARG A 370 -17.59 5.10 -18.34
CA ARG A 370 -18.77 4.43 -18.93
C ARG A 370 -19.96 4.40 -17.98
N MET A 371 -19.74 4.11 -16.71
CA MET A 371 -20.76 4.17 -15.65
C MET A 371 -21.34 5.58 -15.52
N TRP A 372 -20.50 6.62 -15.46
CA TRP A 372 -20.97 8.00 -15.36
C TRP A 372 -21.77 8.41 -16.61
N LYS A 373 -21.29 8.07 -17.82
CA LYS A 373 -22.09 8.29 -19.05
C LYS A 373 -23.47 7.64 -18.97
N LYS A 374 -23.57 6.44 -18.38
CA LYS A 374 -24.86 5.79 -18.14
C LYS A 374 -25.71 6.57 -17.14
N VAL A 375 -25.15 7.02 -16.02
CA VAL A 375 -25.85 7.90 -15.05
C VAL A 375 -26.49 9.11 -15.75
N GLU A 376 -25.72 9.84 -16.55
CA GLU A 376 -26.21 11.01 -17.30
C GLU A 376 -27.33 10.65 -18.29
N SER A 377 -27.27 9.46 -18.90
CA SER A 377 -28.28 9.00 -19.86
C SER A 377 -29.62 8.62 -19.22
N VAL A 378 -29.62 8.15 -17.96
CA VAL A 378 -30.83 7.66 -17.28
C VAL A 378 -31.43 8.64 -16.27
N ARG A 379 -30.71 9.72 -15.89
CA ARG A 379 -31.19 10.68 -14.88
C ARG A 379 -32.55 11.30 -15.21
N GLY A 380 -32.85 11.50 -16.50
CA GLY A 380 -34.13 12.04 -16.96
C GLY A 380 -35.31 11.07 -16.83
N ALA A 381 -35.04 9.77 -16.64
CA ALA A 381 -36.06 8.74 -16.47
C ALA A 381 -36.46 8.52 -14.99
N VAL A 382 -35.81 9.21 -14.05
CA VAL A 382 -36.09 9.09 -12.62
C VAL A 382 -37.43 9.74 -12.30
N ARG A 383 -38.41 8.90 -11.91
CA ARG A 383 -39.76 9.35 -11.54
C ARG A 383 -39.78 9.90 -10.09
N PRO A 384 -40.76 10.77 -9.75
CA PRO A 384 -40.95 11.29 -8.39
C PRO A 384 -41.08 10.20 -7.30
#